data_AF-A0A0S8D8Z0-F1
#
_entry.id   AF-A0A0S8D8Z0-F1
#
_cell.length_a   1.000
_cell.length_b   1.000
_cell.length_c   1.000
_cell.angle_alpha   90.00
_cell.angle_beta   90.00
_cell.angle_gamma   90.00
#
_symmetry.space_group_name_H-M   'P 1'
#
loop_
_entity.id
_entity.type
_entity.pdbx_description
1 polymer ?
#
loop_
_entity_poly.entity_id
_entity_poly.type
_entity_poly.pdbx_seq_one_letter_code
_entity_poly.pdbx_strand_id
1 'polypeptide(L)'
;MAGIKLSKLKKIKDKYEYRNRLWKLNKPIPSSSKRKKMMVLATKNIDKEKKVKIIHFGEKGYGHNYSKKAKELYLKRSAQIKNKKGELTKDDPWSPNYWSRKILWPKNKPATGPKKT
;
A
#
# COMPACT_ATOMS: atom_id res chain seq x y z
N MET A 1 -9.65 9.93 10.07
CA MET A 1 -8.20 10.09 10.34
C MET A 1 -7.56 10.85 9.19
N ALA A 2 -7.24 12.11 9.41
CA ALA A 2 -6.63 12.99 8.41
C ALA A 2 -5.15 12.64 8.21
N GLY A 3 -4.67 12.61 6.96
CA GLY A 3 -3.24 12.58 6.68
C GLY A 3 -2.59 13.93 6.96
N ILE A 4 -1.26 13.98 6.90
CA ILE A 4 -0.47 15.20 7.14
C ILE A 4 -0.25 15.90 5.81
N LYS A 5 -0.34 17.25 5.77
CA LYS A 5 -0.01 18.01 4.55
C LYS A 5 1.43 17.75 4.15
N LEU A 6 1.68 17.42 2.88
CA LEU A 6 3.03 17.16 2.37
C LEU A 6 3.95 18.38 2.56
N SER A 7 3.39 19.60 2.46
CA SER A 7 4.09 20.86 2.69
C SER A 7 4.65 21.02 4.11
N LYS A 8 4.11 20.30 5.09
CA LYS A 8 4.63 20.32 6.47
C LYS A 8 5.83 19.39 6.69
N LEU A 9 6.17 18.54 5.72
CA LEU A 9 7.30 17.64 5.83
C LEU A 9 8.57 18.30 5.29
N LYS A 10 9.68 18.14 6.02
CA LYS A 10 10.99 18.57 5.55
C LYS A 10 11.40 17.76 4.33
N LYS A 11 11.64 18.43 3.21
CA LYS A 11 12.14 17.82 1.98
C LYS A 11 13.67 17.84 1.99
N ILE A 12 14.29 16.69 1.75
CA ILE A 12 15.75 16.53 1.62
C ILE A 12 16.01 15.85 0.28
N LYS A 13 16.57 16.61 -0.68
CA LYS A 13 16.73 16.18 -2.08
C LYS A 13 15.40 15.67 -2.68
N ASP A 14 15.32 14.38 -3.04
CA ASP A 14 14.12 13.72 -3.59
C ASP A 14 13.27 12.98 -2.54
N LYS A 15 13.59 13.14 -1.25
CA LYS A 15 12.94 12.45 -0.13
C LYS A 15 12.27 13.42 0.84
N TYR A 16 11.38 12.88 1.66
CA TYR A 16 10.69 13.60 2.72
C TYR A 16 10.96 12.95 4.07
N GLU A 17 11.33 13.76 5.05
CA GLU A 17 11.51 13.30 6.42
C GLU A 17 10.15 13.17 7.11
N TYR A 18 9.86 11.98 7.64
CA TYR A 18 8.64 11.73 8.40
C TYR A 18 8.80 10.53 9.34
N ARG A 19 8.48 10.74 10.63
CA ARG A 19 8.67 9.76 11.73
C ARG A 19 10.10 9.20 11.78
N ASN A 20 11.09 10.09 11.84
CA ASN A 20 12.52 9.77 11.95
C ASN A 20 13.03 8.88 10.81
N ARG A 21 12.49 9.07 9.60
CA ARG A 21 12.88 8.33 8.40
C ARG A 21 12.73 9.18 7.15
N LEU A 22 13.64 8.98 6.19
CA LEU A 22 13.53 9.54 4.85
C LEU A 22 12.71 8.64 3.92
N TRP A 23 11.70 9.22 3.29
CA TRP A 23 10.75 8.53 2.43
C TRP A 23 10.83 9.01 0.99
N LYS A 24 10.86 8.06 0.06
CA LYS A 24 10.47 8.33 -1.32
C LYS A 24 8.96 8.09 -1.43
N LEU A 25 8.21 9.11 -1.85
CA LEU A 25 6.75 9.06 -1.91
C LEU A 25 6.27 7.90 -2.78
N ASN A 26 5.21 7.22 -2.35
CA ASN A 26 4.56 6.14 -3.10
C ASN A 26 5.48 4.98 -3.50
N LYS A 27 6.65 4.83 -2.85
CA LYS A 27 7.56 3.71 -3.02
C LYS A 27 7.53 2.83 -1.76
N PRO A 28 6.92 1.63 -1.84
CA PRO A 28 6.88 0.71 -0.73
C PRO A 28 8.26 0.19 -0.33
N ILE A 29 8.44 0.00 0.96
CA ILE A 29 9.63 -0.56 1.60
C ILE A 29 9.20 -1.61 2.64
N PRO A 30 10.11 -2.45 3.16
CA PRO A 30 9.78 -3.35 4.26
C PRO A 30 9.18 -2.60 5.46
N SER A 31 8.12 -3.16 6.03
CA SER A 31 7.40 -2.53 7.15
C SER A 31 8.18 -2.63 8.46
N SER A 32 8.19 -1.54 9.23
CA SER A 32 8.67 -1.54 10.61
C SER A 32 7.73 -2.27 11.59
N SER A 33 6.45 -2.46 11.23
CA SER A 33 5.52 -3.26 12.03
C SER A 33 5.86 -4.75 11.92
N LYS A 34 5.97 -5.43 13.08
CA LYS A 34 6.29 -6.87 13.18
C LYS A 34 5.36 -7.75 12.34
N ARG A 35 4.07 -7.38 12.23
CA ARG A 35 3.02 -8.17 11.56
C ARG A 35 2.86 -7.89 10.06
N LYS A 36 3.35 -6.75 9.56
CA LYS A 36 3.10 -6.34 8.17
C LYS A 36 4.32 -6.56 7.29
N LYS A 37 4.11 -6.94 6.03
CA LYS A 37 5.20 -7.18 5.06
C LYS A 37 5.83 -5.86 4.62
N MET A 38 5.00 -4.93 4.14
CA MET A 38 5.44 -3.72 3.48
C MET A 38 4.76 -2.49 4.08
N MET A 39 5.39 -1.34 3.92
CA MET A 39 4.82 -0.05 4.24
C MET A 39 5.19 0.99 3.19
N VAL A 40 4.41 2.06 3.13
CA VAL A 40 4.60 3.13 2.14
C VAL A 40 4.11 4.45 2.70
N LEU A 41 4.83 5.53 2.39
CA LEU A 41 4.32 6.88 2.57
C LEU A 41 3.47 7.23 1.34
N ALA A 42 2.17 6.99 1.46
CA ALA A 42 1.20 7.16 0.38
C ALA A 42 0.69 8.61 0.33
N THR A 43 0.55 9.15 -0.87
CA THR A 43 0.00 10.49 -1.11
C THR A 43 -1.44 10.41 -1.59
N LYS A 44 -2.28 11.37 -1.18
CA LYS A 44 -3.63 11.58 -1.71
C LYS A 44 -3.93 13.08 -1.73
N ASN A 45 -4.61 13.55 -2.78
CA ASN A 45 -5.11 14.92 -2.83
C ASN A 45 -6.46 14.96 -2.10
N ILE A 46 -6.60 15.85 -1.12
CA ILE A 46 -7.79 16.03 -0.29
C ILE A 46 -7.96 17.52 -0.08
N ASP A 47 -9.12 18.07 -0.42
CA ASP A 47 -9.46 19.49 -0.29
C ASP A 47 -8.42 20.40 -0.98
N LYS A 48 -8.03 20.05 -2.22
CA LYS A 48 -6.98 20.73 -3.01
C LYS A 48 -5.56 20.67 -2.40
N GLU A 49 -5.36 19.91 -1.33
CA GLU A 49 -4.06 19.74 -0.70
C GLU A 49 -3.51 18.33 -0.87
N LYS A 50 -2.22 18.23 -1.20
CA LYS A 50 -1.52 16.95 -1.20
C LYS A 50 -1.18 16.54 0.22
N LYS A 51 -1.84 15.49 0.71
CA LYS A 51 -1.62 14.93 2.06
C LYS A 51 -0.91 13.57 1.95
N VAL A 52 -0.24 13.17 3.03
CA VAL A 52 0.46 11.91 3.16
C VAL A 52 0.01 11.10 4.36
N LYS A 53 0.13 9.78 4.24
CA LYS A 53 -0.14 8.82 5.31
C LYS A 53 0.76 7.59 5.16
N ILE A 54 1.29 7.10 6.28
CA ILE A 54 1.99 5.79 6.29
C ILE A 54 0.93 4.70 6.27
N ILE A 55 1.03 3.81 5.28
CA ILE A 55 0.17 2.65 5.13
C ILE A 55 1.03 1.41 5.30
N HIS A 56 0.69 0.56 6.27
CA HIS A 56 1.27 -0.78 6.39
C HIS A 56 0.32 -1.80 5.74
N PHE A 57 0.86 -2.74 4.97
CA PHE A 57 0.06 -3.68 4.20
C PHE A 57 0.75 -5.04 3.98
N GLY A 58 -0.07 -6.05 3.68
CA GLY A 58 0.32 -7.46 3.61
C GLY A 58 0.61 -8.06 4.99
N GLU A 59 0.09 -9.25 5.28
CA GLU A 59 0.35 -9.94 6.55
C GLU A 59 1.60 -10.83 6.45
N LYS A 60 2.51 -10.78 7.43
CA LYS A 60 3.62 -11.74 7.48
C LYS A 60 3.09 -13.17 7.72
N GLY A 61 3.84 -14.18 7.30
CA GLY A 61 3.38 -15.58 7.31
C GLY A 61 2.48 -15.97 6.14
N TYR A 62 1.62 -15.08 5.64
CA TYR A 62 0.73 -15.40 4.51
C TYR A 62 1.43 -15.34 3.14
N GLY A 63 1.25 -16.38 2.32
CA GLY A 63 1.69 -16.39 0.93
C GLY A 63 0.96 -15.35 0.08
N HIS A 64 1.62 -14.86 -0.97
CA HIS A 64 0.99 -14.01 -1.98
C HIS A 64 1.47 -14.38 -3.38
N ASN A 65 0.67 -14.08 -4.40
CA ASN A 65 0.99 -14.28 -5.81
C ASN A 65 1.44 -15.70 -6.20
N TYR A 66 0.98 -16.73 -5.49
CA TYR A 66 1.54 -18.08 -5.61
C TYR A 66 0.94 -18.94 -6.74
N SER A 67 -0.24 -18.60 -7.26
CA SER A 67 -0.80 -19.23 -8.47
C SER A 67 -1.69 -18.26 -9.24
N LYS A 68 -1.91 -18.53 -10.53
CA LYS A 68 -2.79 -17.74 -11.39
C LYS A 68 -4.22 -17.71 -10.83
N LYS A 69 -4.78 -18.90 -10.53
CA LYS A 69 -6.13 -19.05 -9.95
C LYS A 69 -6.27 -18.32 -8.61
N ALA A 70 -5.30 -18.46 -7.70
CA ALA A 70 -5.34 -17.76 -6.41
C ALA A 70 -5.32 -16.24 -6.57
N LYS A 71 -4.52 -15.73 -7.51
CA LYS A 71 -4.46 -14.31 -7.83
C LYS A 71 -5.77 -13.79 -8.41
N GLU A 72 -6.37 -14.51 -9.35
CA GLU A 72 -7.67 -14.14 -9.93
C GLU A 72 -8.75 -14.06 -8.85
N LEU A 73 -8.86 -15.07 -7.99
CA LEU A 73 -9.82 -15.10 -6.89
C LEU A 73 -9.56 -13.97 -5.89
N TYR A 74 -8.30 -13.77 -5.49
CA TYR A 74 -7.92 -12.67 -4.60
C TYR A 74 -8.31 -11.32 -5.19
N LEU A 75 -7.98 -11.07 -6.47
CA LEU A 75 -8.29 -9.82 -7.14
C LEU A 75 -9.79 -9.61 -7.31
N LYS A 76 -10.58 -10.66 -7.57
CA LYS A 76 -12.05 -10.58 -7.68
C LYS A 76 -12.68 -10.17 -6.35
N ARG A 77 -12.32 -10.83 -5.25
CA ARG A 77 -12.88 -10.53 -3.91
C ARG A 77 -12.41 -9.16 -3.41
N SER A 78 -11.10 -8.92 -3.46
CA SER A 78 -10.53 -7.68 -2.93
C SER A 78 -10.94 -6.44 -3.72
N ALA A 79 -11.41 -6.58 -4.97
CA ALA A 79 -11.92 -5.46 -5.75
C ALA A 79 -13.23 -4.88 -5.22
N GLN A 80 -13.97 -5.64 -4.42
CA GLN A 80 -15.31 -5.26 -3.92
C GLN A 80 -15.29 -4.70 -2.49
N ILE A 81 -14.13 -4.69 -1.83
CA ILE A 81 -14.00 -4.19 -0.46
C ILE A 81 -14.23 -2.67 -0.45
N LYS A 82 -15.27 -2.24 0.30
CA LYS A 82 -15.63 -0.83 0.49
C LYS A 82 -15.15 -0.30 1.85
N ASN A 83 -14.88 1.00 1.93
CA ASN A 83 -14.63 1.68 3.20
C ASN A 83 -15.96 2.04 3.91
N LYS A 84 -15.88 2.66 5.09
CA LYS A 84 -17.07 3.09 5.86
C LYS A 84 -17.98 4.09 5.12
N LYS A 85 -17.47 4.74 4.07
CA LYS A 85 -18.22 5.67 3.22
C LYS A 85 -18.78 5.00 1.96
N GLY A 86 -18.64 3.69 1.80
CA GLY A 86 -19.09 2.95 0.62
C GLY A 86 -18.14 3.00 -0.58
N GLU A 87 -16.98 3.66 -0.47
CA GLU A 87 -16.03 3.82 -1.58
C GLU A 87 -15.12 2.59 -1.73
N LEU A 88 -14.77 2.22 -2.96
CA LEU A 88 -13.92 1.07 -3.25
C LEU A 88 -12.47 1.28 -2.78
N THR A 89 -12.03 0.42 -1.87
CA THR A 89 -10.69 0.50 -1.27
C THR A 89 -9.56 0.08 -2.21
N LYS A 90 -9.89 -0.58 -3.34
CA LYS A 90 -8.92 -0.92 -4.37
C LYS A 90 -8.42 0.29 -5.15
N ASP A 91 -9.15 1.41 -5.10
CA ASP A 91 -8.86 2.64 -5.83
C ASP A 91 -8.35 3.76 -4.90
N ASP A 92 -8.31 3.50 -3.58
CA ASP A 92 -7.85 4.47 -2.58
C ASP A 92 -6.36 4.27 -2.24
N PRO A 93 -5.44 5.19 -2.60
CA PRO A 93 -4.03 5.07 -2.26
C PRO A 93 -3.76 5.09 -0.75
N TRP A 94 -4.72 5.49 0.09
CA TRP A 94 -4.62 5.40 1.55
C TRP A 94 -5.16 4.10 2.14
N SER A 95 -5.53 3.15 1.29
CA SER A 95 -5.95 1.81 1.69
C SER A 95 -4.80 0.79 1.62
N PRO A 96 -4.66 -0.09 2.62
CA PRO A 96 -3.79 -1.27 2.51
C PRO A 96 -4.14 -2.19 1.34
N ASN A 97 -5.41 -2.23 0.91
CA ASN A 97 -5.89 -3.07 -0.19
C ASN A 97 -5.31 -2.60 -1.53
N TYR A 98 -5.35 -1.29 -1.82
CA TYR A 98 -4.74 -0.69 -3.01
C TYR A 98 -3.29 -1.14 -3.18
N TRP A 99 -2.49 -1.02 -2.10
CA TRP A 99 -1.07 -1.39 -2.13
C TRP A 99 -0.84 -2.89 -2.20
N SER A 100 -1.66 -3.69 -1.52
CA SER A 100 -1.56 -5.16 -1.61
C SER A 100 -1.82 -5.64 -3.03
N ARG A 101 -2.85 -5.10 -3.71
CA ARG A 101 -3.15 -5.40 -5.12
C ARG A 101 -2.04 -4.92 -6.05
N LYS A 102 -1.48 -3.74 -5.81
CA LYS A 102 -0.44 -3.15 -6.67
C LYS A 102 0.91 -3.87 -6.57
N ILE A 103 1.28 -4.31 -5.36
CA ILE A 103 2.64 -4.76 -5.05
C ILE A 103 2.71 -6.26 -4.80
N LEU A 104 1.78 -6.80 -4.01
CA LEU A 104 1.79 -8.21 -3.60
C LEU A 104 0.96 -9.08 -4.53
N TRP A 105 -0.03 -8.53 -5.23
CA TRP A 105 -0.88 -9.25 -6.19
C TRP A 105 -0.99 -8.51 -7.54
N PRO A 106 0.13 -8.12 -8.16
CA PRO A 106 0.12 -7.32 -9.38
C PRO A 106 -0.65 -8.03 -10.51
N LYS A 107 -1.67 -7.35 -11.05
CA LYS A 107 -2.51 -7.87 -12.15
C LYS A 107 -1.69 -8.20 -13.41
N ASN A 108 -0.72 -7.34 -13.74
CA ASN A 108 0.03 -7.39 -14.99
C ASN A 108 1.36 -8.15 -14.87
N LYS A 109 1.54 -8.98 -13.83
CA LYS A 109 2.74 -9.81 -13.66
C LYS A 109 2.34 -11.27 -13.45
N PRO A 110 3.16 -12.24 -13.88
CA PRO A 110 2.89 -13.65 -13.65
C PRO A 110 2.89 -13.99 -12.16
N ALA A 111 2.26 -15.13 -11.81
CA ALA A 111 2.35 -15.66 -10.45
C ALA A 111 3.80 -16.11 -10.21
N THR A 112 4.34 -15.84 -9.03
CA THR A 112 5.73 -16.16 -8.68
C THR A 112 5.91 -17.63 -8.26
N GLY A 113 4.82 -18.40 -8.26
CA GLY A 113 4.80 -19.76 -7.74
C GLY A 113 4.67 -19.80 -6.21
N PRO A 114 4.46 -20.99 -5.63
CA PRO A 114 4.43 -21.18 -4.19
C PRO A 114 5.70 -20.64 -3.55
N LYS A 115 5.58 -20.19 -2.29
CA LYS A 115 6.74 -19.78 -1.51
C LYS A 115 7.70 -20.97 -1.48
N LYS A 116 8.88 -20.85 -2.09
CA LYS A 116 9.96 -21.80 -1.89
C LYS A 116 10.30 -21.76 -0.40
N THR A 117 10.02 -22.86 0.28
CA THR A 117 10.38 -23.08 1.69
C THR A 117 11.86 -23.35 1.79
#